data_AF-A0A0C2JBV2-F1
#
_entry.id   AF-A0A0C2JBV2-F1
#
_cell.length_a   1.000
_cell.length_b   1.000
_cell.length_c   1.000
_cell.angle_alpha   90.00
_cell.angle_beta   90.00
_cell.angle_gamma   90.00
#
_symmetry.space_group_name_H-M   'P 1'
#
loop_
_entity.id
_entity.type
_entity.pdbx_description
1 polymer ?
#
loop_
_entity_poly.entity_id
_entity_poly.type
_entity_poly.pdbx_seq_one_letter_code
_entity_poly.pdbx_strand_id
1 'polypeptide(L)' 'MGILMLILGIVLIVAGVFALVRRQMLWGIVLIVVGLVVAPGISYLG' A
#
# COMPACT_ATOMS: atom_id res chain seq x y z
N MET A 1 15.27 -12.66 25.90
CA MET A 1 15.55 -11.82 24.72
C MET A 1 14.53 -12.22 23.65
N GLY A 2 13.59 -11.36 23.23
CA GLY A 2 12.63 -11.77 22.18
C GLY A 2 11.43 -10.84 21.96
N ILE A 3 10.85 -10.26 23.02
CA ILE A 3 9.60 -9.49 22.89
C ILE A 3 9.85 -8.05 22.40
N LEU A 4 10.92 -7.41 22.87
CA LEU A 4 11.24 -6.03 22.50
C LEU A 4 11.53 -5.85 21.00
N MET A 5 12.25 -6.80 20.39
CA MET A 5 12.53 -6.76 18.94
C MET A 5 11.29 -7.08 18.10
N LEU A 6 10.40 -7.94 18.59
CA LEU A 6 9.13 -8.24 17.93
C LEU A 6 8.23 -7.00 17.90
N ILE A 7 8.10 -6.29 19.02
CA ILE A 7 7.32 -5.05 19.10
C ILE A 7 7.93 -3.98 18.19
N LEU A 8 9.26 -3.81 18.22
CA LEU A 8 9.94 -2.86 17.32
C LEU A 8 9.74 -3.22 15.84
N GLY A 9 9.78 -4.50 15.48
CA GLY A 9 9.51 -4.97 14.12
C GLY A 9 8.08 -4.66 13.65
N ILE A 10 7.08 -4.94 14.49
CA ILE A 10 5.67 -4.63 14.18
C ILE A 10 5.47 -3.12 14.05
N VAL A 11 6.03 -2.33 14.95
CA VAL A 11 5.93 -0.86 14.91
C VAL A 11 6.58 -0.31 13.64
N LEU A 12 7.72 -0.86 13.19
CA LEU A 12 8.39 -0.44 11.96
C LEU A 12 7.55 -0.77 10.71
N ILE A 13 6.90 -1.93 10.67
CA ILE A 13 5.99 -2.33 9.59
C ILE A 13 4.78 -1.40 9.53
N VAL A 14 4.11 -1.16 10.67
CA VAL A 14 2.95 -0.27 10.75
C VAL A 14 3.33 1.16 10.40
N ALA A 15 4.50 1.64 10.84
CA ALA A 15 5.02 2.96 10.46
C ALA A 15 5.31 3.06 8.95
N GLY A 16 5.81 2.00 8.32
CA GLY A 16 6.00 1.93 6.87
C GLY A 16 4.67 2.00 6.10
N VAL A 17 3.66 1.25 6.55
CA VAL A 17 2.30 1.30 5.98
C VAL A 17 1.66 2.67 6.21
N PHE A 18 1.79 3.25 7.40
CA PHE A 18 1.26 4.59 7.70
C PHE A 18 1.98 5.69 6.93
N ALA A 19 3.29 5.59 6.71
CA ALA A 19 4.04 6.54 5.88
C ALA A 19 3.60 6.46 4.40
N LEU A 20 3.29 5.24 3.93
CA LEU A 20 2.65 5.03 2.65
C LEU A 20 1.25 5.67 2.65
N VAL A 21 0.39 5.43 3.64
CA VAL A 21 -0.97 6.00 3.68
C VAL A 21 -1.01 7.52 3.85
N ARG A 22 -0.11 8.12 4.65
CA ARG A 22 -0.19 9.54 5.06
C ARG A 22 0.29 10.54 4.00
N ARG A 23 1.03 10.10 2.98
CA ARG A 23 1.48 10.97 1.87
C ARG A 23 0.56 10.90 0.64
N GLN A 24 -0.59 10.23 0.75
CA GLN A 24 -1.29 9.66 -0.39
C GLN A 24 -2.78 10.01 -0.53
N MET A 25 -3.25 11.16 -0.05
CA MET A 25 -4.59 11.59 -0.46
C MET A 25 -4.66 11.81 -1.98
N LEU A 26 -3.58 12.31 -2.61
CA LEU A 26 -3.45 12.36 -4.08
C LEU A 26 -3.12 10.99 -4.71
N TRP A 27 -2.19 10.22 -4.14
CA TRP A 27 -1.79 8.92 -4.72
C TRP A 27 -2.86 7.83 -4.57
N GLY A 28 -3.73 7.91 -3.56
CA GLY A 28 -4.89 7.02 -3.44
C GLY A 28 -5.88 7.22 -4.60
N ILE A 29 -6.12 8.49 -5.00
CA ILE A 29 -6.90 8.81 -6.20
C ILE A 29 -6.20 8.28 -7.46
N VAL A 30 -4.88 8.46 -7.57
CA VAL A 30 -4.09 7.93 -8.69
C VAL A 30 -4.17 6.40 -8.76
N LEU A 31 -4.11 5.68 -7.64
CA LEU A 31 -4.23 4.21 -7.59
C LEU A 31 -5.64 3.73 -7.96
N ILE A 32 -6.70 4.44 -7.58
CA ILE A 32 -8.07 4.14 -8.00
C ILE A 32 -8.20 4.33 -9.53
N VAL A 33 -7.67 5.43 -10.08
CA VAL A 33 -7.71 5.71 -11.53
C VAL A 33 -6.86 4.70 -12.31
N VAL A 34 -5.63 4.42 -11.87
CA VAL A 34 -4.75 3.42 -12.49
C VAL A 34 -5.38 2.03 -12.40
N GLY A 35 -5.96 1.66 -11.26
CA GLY A 35 -6.69 0.40 -11.11
C GLY A 35 -7.86 0.28 -12.07
N LEU A 36 -8.64 1.35 -12.26
CA LEU A 36 -9.78 1.39 -13.19
C LEU A 36 -9.37 1.47 -14.67
N VAL A 37 -8.15 1.92 -14.98
CA VAL A 37 -7.62 1.96 -16.36
C VAL A 37 -6.89 0.65 -16.72
N VAL A 38 -6.24 0.02 -15.75
CA VAL A 38 -5.59 -1.29 -15.91
C VAL A 38 -6.62 -2.43 -15.88
N ALA A 39 -7.68 -2.33 -15.08
CA ALA A 39 -8.77 -3.32 -15.03
C ALA A 39 -9.47 -3.60 -16.38
N PRO A 40 -9.82 -2.60 -17.22
CA PRO A 40 -10.37 -2.85 -18.55
C PRO A 40 -9.33 -3.45 -19.49
N GLY A 41 -8.02 -3.32 -19.21
CA GLY A 41 -6.93 -3.83 -20.05
C GLY A 41 -6.81 -5.36 -20.14
N ILE A 42 -7.46 -6.10 -19.26
CA ILE A 42 -7.35 -7.57 -19.17
C ILE A 42 -8.46 -8.29 -19.96
N SER A 43 -9.51 -7.60 -20.40
CA SER A 43 -10.64 -8.26 -21.08
C SER A 43 -10.41 -8.58 -22.56
N TYR A 44 -9.29 -8.15 -23.16
CA TYR A 44 -8.99 -8.37 -24.59
C TYR A 44 -7.80 -9.31 -24.86
N LEU A 45 -7.15 -9.89 -23.85
CA LEU A 45 -6.12 -10.91 -24.03
C LEU A 45 -6.67 -12.26 -23.60
N GLY A 46 -7.22 -12.97 -24.59
CA GLY A 46 -7.35 -14.43 -24.56
C GLY A 46 -6.01 -15.14 -24.67
#